data_AF-A0A432Y7W2-F1
#
_entry.id   AF-A0A432Y7W2-F1
#
_cell.length_a   1.000
_cell.length_b   1.000
_cell.length_c   1.000
_cell.angle_alpha   90.00
_cell.angle_beta   90.00
_cell.angle_gamma   90.00
#
_symmetry.space_group_name_H-M   'P 1'
#
loop_
_entity.id
_entity.type
_entity.pdbx_description
1 polymer ?
#
loop_
_entity_poly.entity_id
_entity_poly.type
_entity_poly.pdbx_seq_one_letter_code
_entity_poly.pdbx_strand_id
1 'polypeptide(L)'
;MTYYNKKIIFTAAKLSFINLLWLMVVIGIPMLVFADGLNYVERILLFVLFTLTFWSLLFGFSLFFHRLSLRHPKNRQLYLALGDVDKAESIINHLKAF
;
A
#
# COMPACT_ATOMS: atom_id res chain seq x y z
N MET A 1 19.07 6.49 -14.42
CA MET A 1 18.85 6.59 -12.96
C MET A 1 17.51 5.97 -12.62
N THR A 2 17.51 4.86 -11.88
CA THR A 2 16.28 4.23 -11.37
C THR A 2 15.84 5.04 -10.15
N TYR A 3 14.78 5.84 -10.28
CA TYR A 3 14.22 6.66 -9.19
C TYR A 3 13.80 5.84 -7.95
N TYR A 4 13.67 4.53 -8.14
CA TYR A 4 13.31 3.57 -7.12
C TYR A 4 14.45 2.57 -6.95
N ASN A 5 14.98 2.51 -5.73
CA ASN A 5 15.81 1.39 -5.28
C ASN A 5 14.88 0.29 -4.74
N LYS A 6 15.30 -0.97 -4.84
CA LYS A 6 14.60 -2.12 -4.24
C LYS A 6 14.29 -1.90 -2.76
N LYS A 7 15.21 -1.27 -2.01
CA LYS A 7 14.98 -0.90 -0.60
C LYS A 7 13.79 0.05 -0.45
N ILE A 8 13.70 1.10 -1.26
CA ILE A 8 12.62 2.10 -1.17
C ILE A 8 11.27 1.46 -1.50
N ILE A 9 11.20 0.66 -2.56
CA ILE A 9 9.97 -0.06 -2.94
C ILE A 9 9.54 -1.03 -1.85
N PHE A 10 10.48 -1.80 -1.30
CA PHE A 10 10.19 -2.78 -0.26
C PHE A 10 9.72 -2.11 1.04
N THR A 11 10.39 -1.03 1.45
CA THR A 11 9.96 -0.24 2.61
C THR A 11 8.57 0.35 2.37
N ALA A 12 8.30 0.89 1.19
CA ALA A 12 6.98 1.44 0.86
C ALA A 12 5.88 0.36 0.83
N ALA A 13 6.20 -0.81 0.29
CA ALA A 13 5.32 -1.98 0.28
C ALA A 13 4.97 -2.42 1.72
N LYS A 14 5.97 -2.53 2.59
CA LYS A 14 5.77 -2.89 4.00
C LYS A 14 4.92 -1.86 4.74
N LEU A 15 5.23 -0.58 4.58
CA LEU A 15 4.55 0.51 5.28
C LEU A 15 3.09 0.65 4.82
N SER A 16 2.82 0.53 3.51
CA SER A 16 1.47 0.51 2.97
C SER A 16 0.67 -0.73 3.40
N PHE A 17 1.32 -1.90 3.47
CA PHE A 17 0.68 -3.12 3.95
C PHE A 17 0.23 -2.99 5.40
N ILE A 18 1.07 -2.44 6.29
CA ILE A 18 0.71 -2.23 7.70
C ILE A 18 -0.50 -1.29 7.85
N ASN A 19 -0.53 -0.19 7.08
CA ASN A 19 -1.66 0.74 7.11
C ASN A 19 -2.97 0.07 6.68
N LEU A 20 -2.93 -0.74 5.63
CA LEU A 20 -4.11 -1.45 5.14
C LEU A 20 -4.49 -2.63 6.05
N LEU A 21 -3.53 -3.29 6.69
CA LEU A 21 -3.78 -4.38 7.62
C LEU A 21 -4.68 -3.93 8.78
N TRP A 22 -4.43 -2.73 9.32
CA TRP A 22 -5.30 -2.18 10.37
C TRP A 22 -6.75 -2.04 9.92
N LEU A 23 -6.98 -1.51 8.71
CA LEU A 23 -8.31 -1.40 8.12
C LEU A 23 -8.95 -2.78 7.89
N MET A 24 -8.16 -3.73 7.37
CA MET A 24 -8.63 -5.09 7.11
C MET A 24 -8.89 -5.89 8.39
N VAL A 25 -8.20 -5.61 9.50
CA VAL A 25 -8.52 -6.22 10.78
C VAL A 25 -9.88 -5.73 11.28
N VAL A 26 -10.16 -4.43 11.18
CA VAL A 26 -11.44 -3.83 11.60
C VAL A 26 -12.61 -4.37 10.78
N ILE A 27 -12.45 -4.49 9.45
CA ILE A 27 -13.53 -4.93 8.55
C ILE A 27 -13.58 -6.46 8.42
N GLY A 28 -12.43 -7.11 8.41
CA GLY A 28 -12.27 -8.53 8.13
C GLY A 28 -12.56 -9.45 9.31
N ILE A 29 -12.34 -9.01 10.57
CA ILE A 29 -12.77 -9.81 11.73
C ILE A 29 -14.30 -10.04 11.71
N PRO A 30 -15.15 -8.99 11.54
CA PRO A 30 -16.59 -9.20 11.37
C PRO A 30 -16.92 -10.14 10.21
N MET A 31 -16.25 -9.99 9.06
CA MET A 31 -16.46 -10.88 7.92
C MET A 31 -16.14 -12.34 8.26
N LEU A 32 -15.03 -12.62 8.95
CA LEU A 32 -14.65 -13.97 9.33
C LEU A 32 -15.60 -14.59 10.38
N VAL A 33 -16.12 -13.77 11.29
CA VAL A 33 -17.01 -14.22 12.38
C VAL A 33 -18.43 -14.45 11.89
N PHE A 34 -18.99 -13.52 11.10
CA PHE A 34 -20.41 -13.50 10.71
C PHE A 34 -20.69 -14.11 9.32
N ALA A 35 -19.67 -14.52 8.55
CA ALA A 35 -19.88 -15.16 7.25
C ALA A 35 -20.36 -16.61 7.40
N ASP A 36 -21.66 -16.81 7.61
CA ASP A 36 -22.27 -18.14 7.62
C ASP A 36 -22.23 -18.80 6.23
N GLY A 37 -22.09 -20.13 6.22
CA GLY A 37 -22.06 -20.94 5.00
C GLY A 37 -20.68 -21.32 4.46
N LEU A 38 -19.59 -20.79 5.03
CA LEU A 38 -18.21 -21.15 4.68
C LEU A 38 -17.48 -21.80 5.85
N ASN A 39 -16.60 -22.77 5.56
CA ASN A 39 -15.72 -23.36 6.58
C ASN A 39 -14.56 -22.40 6.95
N TYR A 40 -13.88 -22.67 8.07
CA TYR A 40 -12.80 -21.79 8.56
C TYR A 40 -11.68 -21.56 7.52
N VAL A 41 -11.34 -22.58 6.74
CA VAL A 41 -10.27 -22.49 5.73
C VAL A 41 -10.68 -21.56 4.58
N GLU A 42 -11.91 -21.69 4.07
CA GLU A 42 -12.46 -20.84 3.02
C GLU A 42 -12.56 -19.38 3.47
N ARG A 43 -13.01 -19.15 4.70
CA ARG A 43 -13.08 -17.80 5.29
C ARG A 43 -11.70 -17.15 5.34
N ILE A 44 -10.69 -17.87 5.82
CA ILE A 44 -9.31 -17.37 5.88
C ILE A 44 -8.76 -17.10 4.48
N LEU A 45 -9.00 -18.00 3.53
CA LEU A 45 -8.54 -17.83 2.14
C LEU A 45 -9.18 -16.59 1.49
N LEU A 46 -10.48 -16.38 1.68
CA LEU A 46 -11.16 -15.18 1.18
C LEU A 46 -10.58 -13.91 1.83
N PHE A 47 -10.37 -13.92 3.14
CA PHE A 47 -9.78 -12.79 3.84
C PHE A 47 -8.37 -12.44 3.32
N VAL A 48 -7.52 -13.45 3.14
CA VAL A 48 -6.17 -13.27 2.58
C VAL A 48 -6.25 -12.76 1.14
N LEU A 49 -7.12 -13.35 0.32
CA LEU A 49 -7.31 -12.95 -1.08
C LEU A 49 -7.75 -11.49 -1.17
N PHE A 50 -8.80 -11.10 -0.45
CA PHE A 50 -9.27 -9.71 -0.43
C PHE A 50 -8.17 -8.77 0.07
N THR A 51 -7.50 -9.12 1.17
CA THR A 51 -6.42 -8.29 1.73
C THR A 51 -5.32 -8.04 0.71
N LEU A 52 -4.85 -9.09 0.02
CA LEU A 52 -3.82 -8.97 -1.01
C LEU A 52 -4.30 -8.21 -2.25
N THR A 53 -5.54 -8.43 -2.69
CA THR A 53 -6.13 -7.72 -3.82
C THR A 53 -6.24 -6.23 -3.54
N PHE A 54 -6.86 -5.83 -2.43
CA PHE A 54 -6.97 -4.42 -2.05
C PHE A 54 -5.61 -3.77 -1.79
N TRP A 55 -4.70 -4.49 -1.13
CA TRP A 55 -3.33 -4.01 -0.93
C TRP A 55 -2.61 -3.75 -2.25
N SER A 56 -2.63 -4.71 -3.18
CA SER A 56 -1.92 -4.58 -4.45
C SER A 56 -2.48 -3.45 -5.31
N LEU A 57 -3.80 -3.25 -5.31
CA LEU A 57 -4.44 -2.11 -5.96
C LEU A 57 -4.00 -0.78 -5.33
N LEU A 58 -4.09 -0.65 -4.01
CA LEU A 58 -3.72 0.56 -3.30
C LEU A 58 -2.24 0.91 -3.47
N PHE A 59 -1.36 -0.08 -3.38
CA PHE A 59 0.07 0.09 -3.62
C PHE A 59 0.37 0.44 -5.09
N GLY A 60 -0.31 -0.21 -6.04
CA GLY A 60 -0.21 0.09 -7.47
C GLY A 60 -0.63 1.52 -7.79
N PHE A 61 -1.76 1.98 -7.26
CA PHE A 61 -2.20 3.37 -7.41
C PHE A 61 -1.23 4.35 -6.75
N SER A 62 -0.71 4.04 -5.55
CA SER A 62 0.29 4.88 -4.86
C SER A 62 1.52 5.09 -5.74
N LEU A 63 2.06 4.01 -6.30
CA LEU A 63 3.20 4.06 -7.23
C LEU A 63 2.85 4.83 -8.51
N PHE A 64 1.66 4.63 -9.07
CA PHE A 64 1.23 5.30 -10.29
C PHE A 64 1.13 6.82 -10.10
N PHE A 65 0.41 7.28 -9.08
CA PHE A 65 0.26 8.70 -8.78
C PHE A 65 1.57 9.37 -8.39
N HIS A 66 2.41 8.69 -7.62
CA HIS A 66 3.73 9.20 -7.31
C HIS A 66 4.61 9.32 -8.57
N ARG A 67 4.56 8.32 -9.47
CA ARG A 67 5.29 8.41 -10.74
C ARG A 67 4.78 9.56 -11.62
N LEU A 68 3.48 9.86 -11.58
CA LEU A 68 2.92 11.05 -12.22
C LEU A 68 3.43 12.34 -11.56
N SER A 69 3.51 12.39 -10.22
CA SER A 69 3.97 13.59 -9.50
C SER A 69 5.45 13.91 -9.79
N LEU A 70 6.29 12.89 -9.99
CA LEU A 70 7.69 13.02 -10.40
C LEU A 70 7.90 13.56 -11.83
N ARG A 71 6.84 13.71 -12.63
CA ARG A 71 6.92 14.41 -13.93
C ARG A 71 7.19 15.90 -13.75
N HIS A 72 6.76 16.49 -12.62
CA HIS A 72 7.06 17.88 -12.31
C HIS A 72 8.48 18.03 -11.74
N PRO A 73 9.31 18.92 -12.31
CA PRO A 73 10.72 19.07 -11.92
C PRO A 73 10.89 19.49 -10.46
N LYS A 74 9.99 20.34 -9.94
CA LYS A 74 9.96 20.75 -8.52
C LYS A 74 9.77 19.56 -7.58
N ASN A 75 8.77 18.72 -7.84
CA ASN A 75 8.48 17.53 -7.03
C ASN A 75 9.59 16.49 -7.13
N ARG A 76 10.23 16.38 -8.30
CA ARG A 76 11.37 15.49 -8.51
C ARG A 76 12.58 15.93 -7.68
N GLN A 77 12.91 17.22 -7.65
CA GLN A 77 14.02 17.73 -6.84
C GLN A 77 13.77 17.52 -5.35
N LEU A 78 12.54 17.80 -4.88
CA LEU A 78 12.14 17.52 -3.50
C LEU A 78 12.28 16.04 -3.16
N TYR A 79 11.79 15.15 -4.02
CA TYR A 79 11.92 13.71 -3.83
C TYR A 79 13.38 13.23 -3.80
N LEU A 80 14.23 13.75 -4.67
CA LEU A 80 15.64 13.33 -4.72
C LEU A 80 16.42 13.74 -3.47
N ALA A 81 16.04 14.86 -2.83
CA ALA A 81 16.65 15.37 -1.60
C ALA A 81 16.28 14.57 -0.33
N LEU A 82 15.23 13.74 -0.40
CA LEU A 82 14.75 12.95 0.74
C LEU A 82 15.65 11.72 1.03
N GLY A 83 15.66 11.29 2.30
CA GLY A 83 16.26 10.02 2.71
C GLY A 83 15.48 8.82 2.18
N ASP A 84 16.06 7.61 2.24
CA ASP A 84 15.43 6.39 1.72
C ASP A 84 14.08 6.06 2.38
N VAL A 85 13.94 6.35 3.67
CA VAL A 85 12.70 6.14 4.45
C VAL A 85 11.64 7.17 4.05
N ASP A 86 12.00 8.46 3.99
CA ASP A 86 11.08 9.53 3.61
C ASP A 86 10.62 9.41 2.15
N LYS A 87 11.50 8.92 1.26
CA LYS A 87 11.16 8.55 -0.12
C LYS A 87 10.07 7.49 -0.12
N ALA A 88 10.21 6.44 0.68
CA ALA A 88 9.22 5.38 0.80
C ALA A 88 7.88 5.90 1.34
N GLU A 89 7.92 6.83 2.29
CA GLU A 89 6.71 7.44 2.84
C GLU A 89 6.00 8.37 1.82
N SER A 90 6.77 9.15 1.06
CA SER A 90 6.24 10.04 0.02
C SER A 90 5.44 9.30 -1.07
N ILE A 91 5.82 8.05 -1.37
CA ILE A 91 5.10 7.18 -2.31
C ILE A 91 3.68 6.92 -1.83
N ILE A 92 3.49 6.71 -0.52
CA ILE A 92 2.24 6.25 0.07
C ILE A 92 1.36 7.45 0.47
N ASN A 93 1.97 8.56 0.89
CA ASN A 93 1.25 9.75 1.33
C ASN A 93 0.43 10.42 0.21
N HIS A 94 0.74 10.15 -1.06
CA HIS A 94 -0.10 10.61 -2.19
C HIS A 94 -1.53 10.07 -2.16
N LEU A 95 -1.78 8.94 -1.49
CA LEU A 95 -3.11 8.36 -1.34
C LEU A 95 -3.82 8.80 -0.05
N LYS A 96 -3.10 9.36 0.93
CA LYS A 96 -3.69 9.95 2.15
C LYS A 96 -4.27 11.36 1.91
N ALA A 97 -3.94 11.98 0.78
CA ALA A 97 -4.38 13.33 0.44
C ALA A 97 -5.75 13.37 -0.27
N PHE A 98 -6.37 12.22 -0.46
CA PHE A 98 -7.76 12.04 -0.90
C PHE A 98 -8.58 11.50 0.27
#